data_AF-A0A7W2AU71-F1
#
_entry.id   AF-A0A7W2AU71-F1
#
_cell.length_a   1.000
_cell.length_b   1.000
_cell.length_c   1.000
_cell.angle_alpha   90.00
_cell.angle_beta   90.00
_cell.angle_gamma   90.00
#
_symmetry.space_group_name_H-M   'P 1'
#
loop_
_entity.id
_entity.type
_entity.pdbx_description
1 polymer ?
#
loop_
_entity_poly.entity_id
_entity_poly.type
_entity_poly.pdbx_seq_one_letter_code
_entity_poly.pdbx_strand_id
1 'polypeptide(L)'
;MLRSAMSGSRRLILLLALGLIPWLSVRDSGAATHNQVPGSPRIECDEPLVEWGELIKETPFTHDFEIRNTGDEVLIIKKVNGT
;
A
#
# COMPACT_ATOMS: atom_id res chain seq x y z
N MET A 1 -15.76 -1.74 -66.17
CA MET A 1 -14.32 -1.73 -65.88
C MET A 1 -14.12 -1.19 -64.47
N LEU A 2 -13.69 -2.03 -63.52
CA LEU A 2 -12.76 -1.63 -62.46
C LEU A 2 -12.17 -2.92 -61.87
N ARG A 3 -10.88 -3.13 -62.11
CA ARG A 3 -10.06 -4.14 -61.45
C ARG A 3 -9.55 -3.54 -60.14
N SER A 4 -9.55 -4.33 -59.08
CA SER A 4 -8.45 -4.53 -58.11
C SER A 4 -9.11 -5.02 -56.81
N ALA A 5 -9.01 -6.30 -56.43
CA ALA A 5 -7.85 -6.94 -55.78
C ALA A 5 -7.45 -6.14 -54.51
N MET A 6 -7.38 -6.71 -53.31
CA MET A 6 -6.98 -8.05 -52.93
C MET A 6 -7.14 -8.22 -51.41
N SER A 7 -7.20 -9.49 -50.98
CA SER A 7 -6.62 -10.01 -49.73
C SER A 7 -7.23 -9.50 -48.41
N GLY A 8 -8.03 -10.27 -47.68
CA GLY A 8 -7.66 -11.60 -47.19
C GLY A 8 -6.98 -11.48 -45.81
N SER A 9 -7.77 -11.43 -44.75
CA SER A 9 -7.40 -11.94 -43.42
C SER A 9 -8.64 -12.10 -42.55
N ARG A 10 -9.43 -13.12 -42.90
CA ARG A 10 -10.30 -13.82 -41.95
C ARG A 10 -9.42 -14.48 -40.90
N ARG A 11 -9.03 -13.75 -39.85
CA ARG A 11 -8.39 -14.29 -38.63
C ARG A 11 -8.38 -13.19 -37.56
N LEU A 12 -9.53 -12.96 -36.94
CA LEU A 12 -9.55 -12.55 -35.54
C LEU A 12 -10.82 -13.10 -34.89
N ILE A 13 -10.92 -14.42 -34.95
CA ILE A 13 -11.80 -15.19 -34.06
C ILE A 13 -11.23 -14.97 -32.65
N LEU A 14 -12.01 -14.23 -31.85
CA LEU A 14 -12.40 -14.62 -30.50
C LEU A 14 -11.41 -15.54 -29.79
N LEU A 15 -10.49 -14.95 -29.02
CA LEU A 15 -9.83 -15.65 -27.95
C LEU A 15 -9.60 -14.70 -26.77
N LEU A 16 -10.05 -15.16 -25.59
CA LEU A 16 -9.69 -14.73 -24.22
C LEU A 16 -10.59 -13.61 -23.63
N ALA A 17 -11.68 -13.83 -22.89
CA ALA A 17 -12.27 -15.02 -22.25
C ALA A 17 -11.26 -15.93 -21.52
N LEU A 18 -10.33 -15.34 -20.78
CA LEU A 18 -9.61 -16.01 -19.70
C LEU A 18 -9.40 -14.96 -18.61
N GLY A 19 -10.18 -15.08 -17.56
CA GLY A 19 -10.26 -14.13 -16.45
C GLY A 19 -8.94 -14.01 -15.69
N LEU A 20 -8.10 -13.10 -16.16
CA LEU A 20 -6.98 -12.55 -15.43
C LEU A 20 -6.96 -11.05 -15.72
N ILE A 21 -7.88 -10.32 -15.08
CA ILE A 21 -7.62 -8.92 -14.80
C ILE A 21 -6.56 -8.97 -13.71
N PRO A 22 -5.28 -8.64 -13.96
CA PRO A 22 -4.37 -8.42 -12.85
C PRO A 22 -5.03 -7.29 -12.06
N TRP A 23 -5.36 -7.55 -10.80
CA TRP A 23 -5.75 -6.48 -9.89
C TRP A 23 -4.69 -5.40 -10.02
N LEU A 24 -5.03 -4.33 -10.75
CA LEU A 24 -4.45 -3.04 -10.53
C LEU A 24 -4.94 -2.69 -9.14
N SER A 25 -4.20 -3.16 -8.14
CA SER A 25 -4.19 -2.55 -6.82
C SER A 25 -3.73 -1.12 -7.10
N VAL A 26 -4.70 -0.25 -7.37
CA VAL A 26 -4.56 1.17 -7.14
C VAL A 26 -4.29 1.25 -5.66
N ARG A 27 -3.01 1.14 -5.31
CA ARG A 27 -2.50 1.71 -4.07
C ARG A 27 -2.83 3.17 -4.25
N ASP A 28 -3.93 3.58 -3.64
CA ASP A 28 -4.13 4.97 -3.31
C ASP A 28 -3.02 5.28 -2.31
N SER A 29 -1.82 5.51 -2.84
CA SER A 29 -0.82 6.28 -2.14
C SER A 29 -1.43 7.67 -2.09
N GLY A 30 -2.33 7.85 -1.12
CA GLY A 30 -2.63 9.14 -0.55
C GLY A 30 -1.29 9.67 -0.06
N ALA A 31 -0.52 10.23 -0.98
CA ALA A 31 0.52 11.16 -0.70
C ALA A 31 -0.21 12.34 -0.11
N ALA A 32 -0.56 12.21 1.17
CA ALA A 32 -0.64 13.34 2.05
C ALA A 32 0.70 14.02 1.82
N THR A 33 0.69 15.10 1.04
CA THR A 33 1.75 16.10 1.06
C THR A 33 1.69 16.69 2.45
N HIS A 34 2.19 15.90 3.39
CA HIS A 34 2.28 16.23 4.78
C HIS A 34 3.34 17.31 4.80
N ASN A 35 2.89 18.56 4.81
CA ASN A 35 3.77 19.73 4.89
C ASN A 35 4.86 19.43 5.91
N GLN A 36 6.07 19.17 5.40
CA GLN A 36 7.23 18.98 6.25
C GLN A 36 7.48 20.33 6.89
N VAL A 37 7.38 20.39 8.22
CA VAL A 37 7.86 21.55 8.97
C VAL A 37 9.38 21.35 9.03
N PRO A 38 10.19 22.21 8.39
CA PRO A 38 11.64 22.06 8.39
C PRO A 38 12.18 22.08 9.82
N GLY A 39 13.22 21.28 10.09
CA GLY A 39 13.84 21.21 11.41
C GLY A 39 12.94 20.55 12.45
N SER A 40 12.21 19.49 12.09
CA SER A 40 11.39 18.75 13.04
C SER A 40 11.40 17.24 12.80
N PRO A 41 11.42 16.41 13.86
CA PRO A 41 11.28 14.97 13.71
C PRO A 41 9.85 14.67 13.25
N ARG A 42 9.69 13.64 12.43
CA ARG A 42 8.38 13.20 11.93
C ARG A 42 8.25 11.71 12.10
N ILE A 43 7.23 11.30 12.85
CA ILE A 43 6.94 9.90 13.12
C ILE A 43 5.97 9.39 12.06
N GLU A 44 6.33 8.30 11.40
CA GLU A 44 5.43 7.49 10.60
C GLU A 44 5.37 6.08 11.18
N CYS A 45 4.15 5.54 11.27
CA CYS A 45 3.87 4.19 11.74
C CYS A 45 2.79 3.60 10.83
N ASP A 46 3.07 2.45 10.23
CA ASP A 46 2.16 1.83 9.26
C ASP A 46 0.92 1.25 9.96
N GLU A 47 1.10 0.76 11.19
CA GLU A 47 0.04 0.22 12.05
C GLU A 47 0.03 0.98 13.40
N PRO A 48 -0.53 2.20 13.45
CA PRO A 48 -0.51 3.02 14.67
C PRO A 48 -1.47 2.52 15.76
N LEU A 49 -2.34 1.57 15.43
CA LEU A 49 -3.31 0.95 16.32
C LEU A 49 -3.31 -0.55 16.08
N VAL A 50 -3.25 -1.32 17.17
CA VAL A 50 -3.41 -2.78 17.15
C VAL A 50 -4.62 -3.17 18.00
N GLU A 51 -5.45 -4.05 17.47
CA GLU A 51 -6.58 -4.64 18.18
C GLU A 51 -6.30 -6.12 18.43
N TRP A 52 -6.25 -6.50 19.71
CA TRP A 52 -5.82 -7.84 20.11
C TRP A 52 -6.91 -8.91 20.07
N GLY A 53 -8.18 -8.50 20.01
CA GLY A 53 -9.32 -9.42 20.06
C GLY A 53 -9.35 -10.28 21.33
N GLU A 54 -9.77 -11.53 21.18
CA GLU A 54 -9.80 -12.51 22.27
C GLU A 54 -8.40 -13.14 22.47
N LEU A 55 -7.83 -12.94 23.66
CA LEU A 55 -6.54 -13.50 24.04
C LEU A 55 -6.72 -14.78 24.87
N ILE A 56 -5.89 -15.79 24.59
CA ILE A 56 -5.87 -17.03 25.37
C ILE A 56 -5.11 -16.78 26.68
N LYS A 57 -5.74 -17.17 27.79
CA LYS A 57 -5.15 -17.02 29.11
C LYS A 57 -3.81 -17.75 29.20
N GLU A 58 -2.85 -17.15 29.92
CA GLU A 58 -1.50 -17.69 30.17
C GLU A 58 -0.65 -17.92 28.91
N THR A 59 -1.04 -17.38 27.74
CA THR A 59 -0.25 -17.47 26.51
C THR A 59 0.45 -16.13 26.26
N PRO A 60 1.80 -16.07 26.22
CA PRO A 60 2.51 -14.87 25.82
C PRO A 60 2.13 -14.46 24.40
N PHE A 61 1.95 -13.17 24.18
CA PHE A 61 1.75 -12.59 22.85
C PHE A 61 2.79 -11.50 22.60
N THR A 62 3.12 -11.29 21.33
CA THR A 62 4.08 -10.26 20.90
C THR A 62 3.58 -9.66 19.59
N HIS A 63 3.74 -8.35 19.45
CA HIS A 63 3.50 -7.62 18.21
C HIS A 63 4.61 -6.59 18.06
N ASP A 64 5.11 -6.50 16.84
CA ASP A 64 6.20 -5.61 16.48
C ASP A 64 5.63 -4.42 15.74
N PHE A 65 5.93 -3.21 16.22
CA PHE A 65 5.61 -1.98 15.51
C PHE A 65 6.84 -1.49 14.76
N GLU A 66 6.68 -1.14 13.49
CA GLU A 66 7.70 -0.42 12.74
C GLU A 66 7.42 1.08 12.79
N ILE A 67 8.35 1.83 13.40
CA ILE A 67 8.28 3.28 13.50
C ILE A 67 9.46 3.87 12.72
N ARG A 68 9.15 4.82 11.84
CA ARG A 68 10.14 5.50 10.99
C ARG A 68 10.18 6.98 11.32
N ASN A 69 11.40 7.52 11.40
CA ASN A 69 11.61 8.97 11.42
C ASN A 69 11.82 9.46 10.00
N THR A 70 10.82 10.15 9.42
CA THR A 70 10.89 10.74 8.08
C THR A 70 11.20 12.25 8.10
N GLY A 71 11.50 12.78 9.29
CA GLY A 71 11.93 14.16 9.49
C GLY A 71 13.45 14.33 9.32
N ASP A 72 13.89 15.59 9.35
CA ASP A 72 15.29 16.00 9.19
C ASP A 72 16.03 16.18 10.53
N GLU A 73 15.33 15.98 11.65
CA GLU A 73 15.87 16.09 13.00
C GLU A 73 15.83 14.76 13.76
N VAL A 74 16.56 14.70 14.87
CA VAL A 74 16.63 13.52 15.75
C VAL A 74 15.27 13.27 16.43
N LEU A 75 14.72 12.06 16.26
CA LEU A 75 13.53 11.60 16.96
C LEU A 75 13.91 10.93 18.30
N ILE A 76 13.29 11.38 19.39
CA ILE A 76 13.45 10.78 20.73
C ILE A 76 12.10 10.20 21.16
N ILE A 77 12.03 8.88 21.38
CA ILE A 77 10.83 8.18 21.85
C ILE A 77 10.98 7.87 23.34
N LYS A 78 9.99 8.26 24.14
CA LYS A 78 9.96 8.00 25.59
C LYS A 78 8.60 7.46 26.00
N LYS A 79 8.58 6.32 26.69
CA LYS A 79 7.38 5.84 27.38
C LYS A 79 7.08 6.75 28.58
N VAL A 80 5.89 7.34 28.61
CA VAL A 80 5.38 8.10 29.74
C VAL A 80 4.22 7.31 30.34
N ASN A 81 4.25 7.07 31.66
CA ASN A 81 3.15 6.43 32.37
C ASN A 81 2.30 7.54 33.02
N GLY A 82 0.99 7.54 32.78
CA GLY A 82 0.04 8.38 33.52
C GLY A 82 -0.34 7.72 34.85
N THR A 83 -0.62 8.54 35.86
CA THR A 83 -1.19 8.13 37.16
C THR A 83 -2.70 8.19 37.16
#